data_AF-A0A7K1ZPD6-F1
#
_entry.id   AF-A0A7K1ZPD6-F1
#
_cell.length_a   1.000
_cell.length_b   1.000
_cell.length_c   1.000
_cell.angle_alpha   90.00
_cell.angle_beta   90.00
_cell.angle_gamma   90.00
#
_symmetry.space_group_name_H-M   'P 1'
#
loop_
_entity.id
_entity.type
_entity.pdbx_description
1 polymer ?
#
loop_
_entity_poly.entity_id
_entity_poly.type
_entity_poly.pdbx_seq_one_letter_code
_entity_poly.pdbx_strand_id
1 'polypeptide(L)' 'HSNTFDAFPMFSFDGKRLLFSSNRNVTRTPSRDTNVFVADWVAEPEAVDYEFKSLVEGN' A
#
# COMPACT_ATOMS: atom_id res chain seq x y z
N HIS A 1 12.76 -7.20 -15.12
CA HIS A 1 11.43 -7.61 -14.64
C HIS A 1 11.63 -8.20 -13.24
N SER A 2 10.91 -7.76 -12.21
CA SER A 2 11.25 -8.08 -10.81
C SER A 2 10.79 -9.46 -10.32
N ASN A 3 10.15 -10.26 -11.17
CA ASN A 3 9.50 -11.54 -10.80
C ASN A 3 8.48 -11.41 -9.64
N THR A 4 8.02 -10.19 -9.34
CA THR A 4 7.02 -9.90 -8.30
C THR A 4 5.78 -9.30 -8.93
N PHE A 5 4.61 -9.59 -8.35
CA PHE A 5 3.32 -9.11 -8.83
C PHE A 5 2.99 -7.72 -8.25
N ASP A 6 2.62 -6.78 -9.11
CA ASP A 6 2.10 -5.45 -8.77
C ASP A 6 0.95 -5.11 -9.71
N ALA A 7 -0.27 -4.89 -9.20
CA ALA A 7 -1.44 -4.70 -10.06
C ALA A 7 -2.61 -3.97 -9.39
N PHE A 8 -3.62 -3.70 -10.21
CA PHE A 8 -4.98 -3.28 -9.84
C PHE A 8 -5.08 -2.01 -8.97
N PRO A 9 -4.49 -0.87 -9.37
CA PRO A 9 -4.80 0.39 -8.72
C PRO A 9 -6.28 0.75 -8.96
N MET A 10 -7.03 0.96 -7.88
CA MET A 10 -8.46 1.26 -7.94
C MET A 10 -8.82 2.32 -6.91
N PHE A 11 -9.66 3.28 -7.30
CA PHE A 11 -10.32 4.19 -6.38
C PHE A 11 -11.67 3.63 -5.92
N SER A 12 -12.07 3.94 -4.68
CA SER A 12 -13.46 3.73 -4.26
C SER A 12 -14.42 4.58 -5.09
N PHE A 13 -15.70 4.20 -5.12
CA PHE A 13 -16.71 4.90 -5.91
C PHE A 13 -16.86 6.38 -5.51
N ASP A 14 -16.65 6.69 -4.23
CA ASP A 14 -16.65 8.05 -3.69
C ASP A 14 -15.30 8.76 -3.77
N GLY A 15 -14.26 8.12 -4.32
CA GLY A 15 -12.91 8.67 -4.50
C GLY A 15 -12.10 8.84 -3.23
N LYS A 16 -12.59 8.38 -2.07
CA LYS A 16 -11.95 8.60 -0.77
C LYS A 16 -10.86 7.59 -0.43
N ARG A 17 -10.74 6.49 -1.19
CA ARG A 17 -9.77 5.43 -0.91
C ARG A 17 -9.07 4.97 -2.17
N LEU A 18 -7.80 4.60 -2.00
CA LEU A 18 -6.96 3.96 -3.01
C LEU A 18 -6.65 2.54 -2.54
N LEU A 19 -6.84 1.57 -3.43
CA LEU A 19 -6.42 0.18 -3.26
C LEU A 19 -5.39 -0.18 -4.32
N PHE A 20 -4.41 -0.99 -3.95
CA PHE A 20 -3.50 -1.65 -4.88
C PHE A 20 -3.06 -3.01 -4.33
N SER A 21 -2.57 -3.89 -5.21
CA SER A 21 -2.02 -5.19 -4.82
C SER A 21 -0.52 -5.26 -5.11
N SER A 22 0.27 -5.81 -4.18
CA SER A 22 1.73 -5.96 -4.36
C SER A 22 2.33 -7.11 -3.55
N ASN A 23 3.11 -7.98 -4.19
CA ASN A 23 3.84 -9.07 -3.52
C ASN A 23 5.35 -8.80 -3.46
N ARG A 24 5.79 -7.54 -3.55
CA ARG A 24 7.23 -7.21 -3.62
C ARG A 24 8.04 -7.62 -2.37
N ASN A 25 7.42 -7.60 -1.20
CA ASN A 25 8.09 -7.84 0.10
C ASN A 25 7.69 -9.18 0.77
N VAL A 26 7.20 -10.15 0.01
CA VAL A 26 6.90 -11.48 0.58
C VAL A 26 8.21 -12.27 0.74
N THR A 27 8.36 -13.02 1.84
CA THR A 27 9.44 -14.00 1.95
C THR A 27 9.35 -14.96 0.76
N ARG A 28 10.49 -15.35 0.17
CA ARG A 28 10.60 -16.08 -1.11
C ARG A 28 9.93 -17.47 -1.15
N THR A 29 9.07 -17.79 -0.19
CA THR A 29 8.18 -18.94 -0.22
C THR A 29 7.15 -18.70 -1.33
N PRO A 30 7.01 -19.61 -2.31
CA PRO A 30 5.94 -19.53 -3.28
C PRO A 30 4.58 -19.65 -2.56
N SER A 31 3.90 -18.52 -2.38
CA SER A 31 2.51 -18.50 -1.91
C SER A 31 1.61 -18.02 -3.04
N ARG A 32 0.33 -18.43 -2.99
CA ARG A 32 -0.71 -17.97 -3.93
C ARG A 32 -1.48 -16.79 -3.37
N ASP A 33 -0.94 -16.14 -2.35
CA ASP A 33 -1.61 -15.06 -1.64
C ASP A 33 -1.39 -13.75 -2.41
N THR A 34 -2.42 -12.91 -2.41
CA THR A 34 -2.33 -11.55 -2.94
C THR A 34 -2.39 -10.60 -1.75
N ASN A 35 -1.31 -9.85 -1.52
CA ASN A 35 -1.35 -8.78 -0.54
C ASN A 35 -2.10 -7.60 -1.14
N VAL A 36 -3.14 -7.17 -0.43
CA VAL A 36 -3.98 -6.03 -0.81
C VAL A 36 -3.74 -4.91 0.19
N PHE A 37 -3.40 -3.74 -0.31
CA PHE A 37 -3.18 -2.53 0.47
C PHE A 37 -4.30 -1.55 0.19
N VAL A 38 -4.81 -0.93 1.26
CA VAL A 38 -5.86 0.08 1.20
C VAL A 38 -5.40 1.28 2.01
N ALA A 39 -5.56 2.47 1.45
CA ALA A 39 -5.29 3.73 2.13
C ALA A 39 -6.43 4.71 1.84
N ASP A 40 -6.66 5.64 2.76
CA ASP A 40 -7.47 6.82 2.47
C ASP A 40 -6.70 7.74 1.50
N TRP A 41 -7.42 8.33 0.55
CA TRP A 41 -6.88 9.27 -0.42
C TRP A 41 -7.04 10.69 0.11
N VAL A 42 -5.92 11.37 0.34
CA VAL A 42 -5.88 12.74 0.82
C VAL A 42 -5.58 13.66 -0.36
N ALA A 43 -6.62 14.28 -0.93
CA ALA A 43 -6.50 15.18 -2.08
C ALA A 43 -5.83 16.52 -1.73
N GLU A 44 -6.00 16.97 -0.49
CA GLU A 44 -5.43 18.20 0.05
C GLU A 44 -4.65 17.85 1.33
N PRO A 45 -3.38 17.46 1.21
CA PRO A 45 -2.57 17.02 2.35
C PRO A 45 -2.21 18.18 3.29
N GLU A 46 -2.34 17.93 4.59
CA GLU A 46 -1.90 18.81 5.67
C GLU A 46 -0.46 18.50 6.08
N ALA A 47 0.15 19.35 6.91
CA ALA A 47 1.53 19.14 7.38
C ALA A 47 1.72 17.78 8.06
N VAL A 48 0.71 17.29 8.79
CA VAL A 48 0.73 16.00 9.47
C VAL A 48 0.83 14.81 8.51
N ASP A 49 0.30 14.92 7.29
CA ASP A 49 0.32 13.84 6.30
C ASP A 49 1.71 13.59 5.71
N TYR A 50 2.60 14.58 5.80
CA TYR A 50 4.01 14.45 5.41
C TYR A 50 4.89 13.91 6.54
N GLU A 51 4.44 14.02 7.79
CA GLU A 51 5.18 13.58 8.98
C GLU A 51 4.86 12.13 9.34
N PHE A 52 4.84 11.24 8.35
CA PHE A 52 4.62 9.81 8.60
C PHE A 52 5.73 9.26 9.49
N LYS A 53 5.40 8.97 10.75
CA LYS A 53 6.28 8.27 11.67
C LYS A 53 5.94 6.79 11.63
N SER A 54 6.87 6.00 11.10
CA SER A 54 6.84 4.56 11.34
C SER A 54 6.80 4.35 12.86
N LEU A 55 5.83 3.59 13.35
CA LEU A 55 5.76 3.21 14.76
C LEU A 55 6.89 2.25 15.16
N VAL A 56 7.76 1.88 14.23
CA VAL A 56 8.90 0.98 14.44
C VAL A 56 10.19 1.81 14.56
N GLU A 57 10.32 2.57 15.65
CA GLU A 57 11.62 3.01 16.17
C GLU A 57 11.64 2.76 17.67
N GLY A 58 12.08 1.56 18.06
CA GLY A 58 12.31 1.19 19.45
C GLY A 58 12.44 -0.32 19.63
N ASN A 59 13.65 -0.85 19.39
CA ASN A 59 14.15 -2.20 19.70
C ASN A 59 13.25 -3.42 19.41
#